data_AF-A0A397TY48-F1
#
_entry.id   AF-A0A397TY48-F1
#
_cell.length_a   1.000
_cell.length_b   1.000
_cell.length_c   1.000
_cell.angle_alpha   90.00
_cell.angle_beta   90.00
_cell.angle_gamma   90.00
#
_symmetry.space_group_name_H-M   'P 1'
#
loop_
_entity.id
_entity.type
_entity.pdbx_description
1 polymer ?
#
loop_
_entity_poly.entity_id
_entity_poly.type
_entity_poly.pdbx_seq_one_letter_code
_entity_poly.pdbx_strand_id
1 'polypeptide(L)'
;MGWKDKLTLLHCIASDLEAIHSQNLIHRDLHSGNILQDNIHSAYIADLGLVISTKMEHKGVYGVLPYVAPEVLTGRPYTKAFDIYSFGMIMWEVLYGKPAFYDETFGSELQSRIILHDLRPPILEDTESCYVDLMKLCWAKEPEKRPSSAKILETLKEWQNDKEILAKLTKSNIKINQIFQTINKKNVYSNESYRNQFISYINLESRLNRSEDNSLIIFRSEEYLSV
;
A
#
# COMPACT_ATOMS: atom_id res chain seq x y z
N MET A 1 -8.53 -17.42 -0.66
CA MET A 1 -8.26 -17.13 -2.09
C MET A 1 -6.91 -17.75 -2.46
N GLY A 2 -6.83 -18.48 -3.58
CA GLY A 2 -5.57 -19.05 -4.07
C GLY A 2 -4.72 -18.02 -4.82
N TRP A 3 -3.44 -18.30 -5.09
CA TRP A 3 -2.58 -17.30 -5.74
C TRP A 3 -2.94 -16.98 -7.18
N LYS A 4 -3.49 -17.95 -7.92
CA LYS A 4 -4.03 -17.69 -9.25
C LYS A 4 -5.13 -16.63 -9.21
N ASP A 5 -6.02 -16.73 -8.22
CA ASP A 5 -7.10 -15.77 -8.02
C ASP A 5 -6.56 -14.40 -7.55
N LYS A 6 -5.60 -14.38 -6.61
CA LYS A 6 -4.93 -13.15 -6.15
C LYS A 6 -4.25 -12.39 -7.31
N LEU A 7 -3.52 -13.11 -8.17
CA LEU A 7 -2.91 -12.51 -9.36
C LEU A 7 -3.95 -12.09 -10.39
N THR A 8 -5.08 -12.79 -10.50
CA THR A 8 -6.19 -12.38 -11.37
C THR A 8 -6.78 -11.05 -10.90
N LEU A 9 -7.06 -10.93 -9.60
CA LEU A 9 -7.53 -9.70 -8.98
C LEU A 9 -6.57 -8.52 -9.23
N LEU A 10 -5.28 -8.70 -8.92
CA LEU A 10 -4.28 -7.66 -9.11
C LEU A 10 -4.12 -7.26 -10.59
N HIS A 11 -4.23 -8.23 -11.51
CA HIS A 11 -4.18 -7.96 -12.94
C HIS A 11 -5.39 -7.14 -13.40
N CYS A 12 -6.61 -7.44 -12.93
CA CYS A 12 -7.79 -6.62 -13.21
C CYS A 12 -7.60 -5.18 -12.74
N ILE A 13 -7.15 -4.99 -11.50
CA ILE A 13 -6.88 -3.67 -10.93
C ILE A 13 -5.79 -2.93 -11.73
N ALA A 14 -4.68 -3.61 -12.07
CA ALA A 14 -3.59 -3.02 -12.85
C ALA A 14 -4.04 -2.66 -14.28
N SER A 15 -4.94 -3.44 -14.87
CA SER A 15 -5.50 -3.19 -16.20
C SER A 15 -6.37 -1.93 -16.20
N ASP A 16 -7.26 -1.78 -15.22
CA ASP A 16 -8.07 -0.57 -15.06
C ASP A 16 -7.20 0.65 -14.76
N LEU A 17 -6.20 0.49 -13.89
CA LEU A 17 -5.26 1.55 -13.56
C LEU A 17 -4.49 2.00 -14.80
N GLU A 18 -4.06 1.07 -15.64
CA GLU A 18 -3.43 1.39 -16.91
C GLU A 18 -4.38 2.08 -17.88
N ALA A 19 -5.65 1.67 -17.96
CA ALA A 19 -6.64 2.36 -18.77
C ALA A 19 -6.76 3.84 -18.35
N ILE A 20 -6.81 4.12 -17.05
CA ILE A 20 -6.82 5.49 -16.48
C ILE A 20 -5.52 6.23 -16.82
N HIS A 21 -4.37 5.62 -16.55
CA HIS A 21 -3.05 6.25 -16.74
C HIS A 21 -2.73 6.50 -18.21
N SER A 22 -3.19 5.66 -19.13
CA SER A 22 -3.04 5.83 -20.59
C SER A 22 -3.73 7.10 -21.10
N GLN A 23 -4.81 7.54 -20.43
CA GLN A 23 -5.52 8.79 -20.72
C GLN A 23 -4.91 10.00 -20.01
N ASN A 24 -3.73 9.86 -19.41
CA ASN A 24 -3.07 10.88 -18.59
C ASN A 24 -3.88 11.33 -17.37
N LEU A 25 -4.75 10.46 -16.86
CA LEU A 25 -5.51 10.69 -15.63
C LEU A 25 -4.78 10.08 -14.44
N ILE A 26 -5.10 10.58 -13.24
CA ILE A 26 -4.60 10.10 -11.95
C ILE A 26 -5.85 9.85 -11.09
N HIS A 27 -5.96 8.67 -10.48
CA HIS A 27 -7.12 8.28 -9.67
C HIS A 27 -7.23 9.12 -8.39
N ARG A 28 -6.11 9.30 -7.68
CA ARG A 28 -5.93 10.10 -6.44
C ARG A 28 -6.60 9.56 -5.19
N ASP A 29 -7.46 8.56 -5.30
CA ASP A 29 -8.07 7.87 -4.15
C ASP A 29 -8.09 6.35 -4.31
N LEU A 30 -7.02 5.78 -4.88
CA LEU A 30 -6.96 4.33 -5.07
C LEU A 30 -6.75 3.64 -3.72
N HIS A 31 -7.66 2.78 -3.32
CA HIS A 31 -7.54 1.93 -2.13
C HIS A 31 -8.48 0.73 -2.25
N SER A 32 -8.35 -0.28 -1.38
CA SER A 32 -9.15 -1.51 -1.48
C SER A 32 -10.66 -1.27 -1.39
N GLY A 33 -11.10 -0.28 -0.59
CA GLY A 33 -12.51 0.16 -0.54
C GLY A 33 -13.09 0.73 -1.85
N ASN A 34 -12.26 1.12 -2.82
CA ASN A 34 -12.66 1.60 -4.14
C ASN A 34 -12.47 0.54 -5.23
N ILE A 35 -12.26 -0.73 -4.84
CA ILE A 35 -12.24 -1.87 -5.77
C ILE A 35 -13.58 -2.60 -5.67
N LEU A 36 -14.35 -2.57 -6.76
CA LEU A 36 -15.62 -3.30 -6.86
C LEU A 36 -15.36 -4.67 -7.46
N GLN A 37 -15.57 -5.72 -6.67
CA GLN A 37 -15.42 -7.09 -7.11
C GLN A 37 -16.78 -7.68 -7.48
N ASP A 38 -16.96 -8.04 -8.75
CA ASP A 38 -18.16 -8.75 -9.22
C ASP A 38 -18.03 -10.27 -8.92
N ASN A 39 -16.87 -10.84 -9.24
CA ASN A 39 -16.58 -12.24 -8.95
C ASN A 39 -15.06 -12.48 -8.78
N ILE A 40 -14.63 -13.73 -8.57
CA ILE A 40 -13.22 -14.08 -8.34
C ILE A 40 -12.31 -13.66 -9.53
N HIS A 41 -12.88 -13.52 -10.72
CA HIS A 41 -12.15 -13.21 -11.96
C HIS A 41 -12.44 -11.81 -12.52
N SER A 42 -13.15 -10.96 -11.77
CA SER A 42 -13.60 -9.66 -12.25
C SER A 42 -13.63 -8.65 -11.10
N ALA A 43 -12.82 -7.60 -11.22
CA ALA A 43 -12.77 -6.48 -10.31
C ALA A 43 -12.51 -5.18 -11.08
N TYR A 44 -13.06 -4.09 -10.57
CA TYR A 44 -13.01 -2.78 -11.23
C TYR A 44 -12.57 -1.69 -10.26
N ILE A 45 -11.79 -0.74 -10.76
CA ILE A 45 -11.51 0.51 -10.03
C ILE A 45 -12.75 1.42 -10.13
N ALA A 46 -13.28 1.85 -9.00
CA ALA A 46 -14.41 2.75 -8.90
C ALA A 46 -14.02 4.08 -8.24
N ASP A 47 -14.96 5.02 -8.23
CA ASP A 47 -14.83 6.37 -7.66
C ASP A 47 -13.74 7.24 -8.32
N LEU A 48 -14.01 7.64 -9.57
CA LEU A 48 -13.20 8.61 -10.30
C LEU A 48 -13.53 10.07 -9.90
N GLY A 49 -14.24 10.31 -8.78
CA GLY A 49 -14.72 11.63 -8.39
C GLY A 49 -13.63 12.67 -8.16
N LEU A 50 -12.40 12.22 -7.81
CA LEU A 50 -11.25 13.10 -7.55
C LEU A 50 -10.33 13.31 -8.76
N VAL A 51 -10.55 12.60 -9.86
CA VAL A 51 -9.71 12.65 -11.08
C VAL A 51 -9.66 14.06 -11.68
N ILE A 52 -10.76 14.83 -11.55
CA ILE A 52 -10.95 16.13 -12.20
C ILE A 52 -10.73 17.30 -11.24
N SER A 53 -10.47 17.06 -9.94
CA SER A 53 -10.34 18.16 -8.97
C SER A 53 -9.10 19.02 -9.26
N THR A 54 -9.30 20.18 -9.87
CA THR A 54 -8.25 21.16 -10.13
C THR A 54 -8.07 22.03 -8.90
N LYS A 55 -6.87 21.98 -8.30
CA LYS A 55 -6.32 23.01 -7.41
C LYS A 55 -7.34 23.60 -6.42
N MET A 56 -7.57 22.89 -5.33
CA MET A 56 -7.99 23.58 -4.12
C MET A 56 -6.76 23.80 -3.24
N GLU A 57 -6.60 25.03 -2.74
CA GLU A 57 -5.62 25.40 -1.70
C GLU A 57 -5.99 24.68 -0.40
N HIS A 58 -5.72 23.38 -0.34
CA HIS A 58 -5.96 22.60 0.86
C HIS A 58 -4.66 22.48 1.65
N LYS A 59 -4.77 22.72 2.97
CA LYS A 59 -3.70 22.45 3.96
C LYS A 59 -3.54 20.95 4.23
N GLY A 60 -3.88 20.10 3.28
CA GLY A 60 -4.01 18.66 3.46
C GLY A 60 -4.60 17.97 2.23
N VAL A 61 -4.83 16.67 2.37
CA VAL A 61 -5.34 15.76 1.33
C VAL A 61 -6.52 14.96 1.87
N TYR A 62 -7.46 14.59 1.02
CA TYR A 62 -8.47 13.59 1.36
C TYR A 62 -8.00 12.22 0.87
N GLY A 63 -8.17 11.20 1.71
CA GLY A 63 -7.84 9.82 1.36
C GLY A 63 -7.76 8.90 2.59
N VAL A 64 -7.37 7.65 2.36
CA VAL A 64 -7.10 6.65 3.40
C VAL A 64 -5.60 6.59 3.68
N LEU A 65 -5.15 7.04 4.86
CA LEU A 65 -3.75 7.34 5.18
C LEU A 65 -2.71 6.30 4.69
N PRO A 66 -2.86 4.97 4.92
CA PRO A 66 -1.94 3.96 4.40
C PRO A 66 -1.68 4.04 2.89
N TYR A 67 -2.70 4.42 2.12
CA TYR A 67 -2.70 4.44 0.66
C TYR A 67 -2.20 5.77 0.08
N VAL A 68 -2.02 6.80 0.91
CA VAL A 68 -1.55 8.12 0.47
C VAL A 68 -0.03 8.12 0.36
N ALA A 69 0.49 8.40 -0.83
CA ALA A 69 1.93 8.43 -1.06
C ALA A 69 2.64 9.52 -0.24
N PRO A 70 3.87 9.26 0.26
CA PRO A 70 4.57 10.15 1.18
C PRO A 70 4.81 11.56 0.60
N GLU A 71 5.08 11.67 -0.70
CA GLU A 71 5.26 12.96 -1.37
C GLU A 71 3.99 13.83 -1.31
N VAL A 72 2.82 13.21 -1.45
CA VAL A 72 1.52 13.91 -1.39
C VAL A 72 1.19 14.32 0.04
N LEU A 73 1.57 13.51 1.04
CA LEU A 73 1.46 13.91 2.46
C LEU A 73 2.33 15.12 2.82
N THR A 74 3.35 15.42 2.02
CA THR A 74 4.20 16.62 2.15
C THR A 74 3.75 17.80 1.27
N GLY A 75 2.61 17.69 0.60
CA GLY A 75 2.07 18.72 -0.26
C GLY A 75 2.69 18.79 -1.65
N ARG A 76 3.47 17.78 -2.07
CA ARG A 76 3.88 17.68 -3.49
C ARG A 76 2.67 17.31 -4.36
N PRO A 77 2.65 17.74 -5.63
CA PRO A 77 1.54 17.45 -6.53
C PRO A 77 1.33 15.95 -6.75
N TYR A 78 0.08 15.57 -6.99
CA TYR A 78 -0.26 14.24 -7.47
C TYR A 78 0.40 13.97 -8.82
N THR A 79 0.94 12.76 -8.97
CA THR A 79 1.40 12.20 -10.24
C THR A 79 0.83 10.79 -10.38
N LYS A 80 0.96 10.15 -11.55
CA LYS A 80 0.58 8.74 -11.73
C LYS A 80 1.26 7.82 -10.70
N ALA A 81 2.48 8.17 -10.28
CA ALA A 81 3.24 7.44 -9.28
C ALA A 81 2.54 7.40 -7.89
N PHE A 82 1.64 8.35 -7.60
CA PHE A 82 0.79 8.29 -6.41
C PHE A 82 -0.09 7.03 -6.43
N ASP A 83 -0.82 6.79 -7.53
CA ASP A 83 -1.69 5.62 -7.63
C ASP A 83 -0.88 4.32 -7.60
N ILE A 84 0.36 4.33 -8.12
CA ILE A 84 1.26 3.18 -8.06
C ILE A 84 1.66 2.86 -6.61
N TYR A 85 1.89 3.88 -5.77
CA TYR A 85 2.11 3.67 -4.34
C TYR A 85 0.90 3.02 -3.69
N SER A 86 -0.29 3.53 -3.98
CA SER A 86 -1.54 2.95 -3.47
C SER A 86 -1.73 1.51 -3.92
N PHE A 87 -1.39 1.20 -5.17
CA PHE A 87 -1.39 -0.18 -5.70
C PHE A 87 -0.44 -1.08 -4.91
N GLY A 88 0.75 -0.59 -4.53
CA GLY A 88 1.68 -1.32 -3.65
C GLY A 88 1.06 -1.67 -2.28
N MET A 89 0.23 -0.79 -1.73
CA MET A 89 -0.52 -1.06 -0.49
C MET A 89 -1.63 -2.09 -0.70
N ILE A 90 -2.31 -2.06 -1.84
CA ILE A 90 -3.28 -3.10 -2.23
C ILE A 90 -2.57 -4.45 -2.39
N MET A 91 -1.37 -4.50 -2.99
CA MET A 91 -0.57 -5.72 -3.08
C MET A 91 -0.26 -6.28 -1.68
N TRP A 92 0.06 -5.43 -0.71
CA TRP A 92 0.30 -5.87 0.67
C TRP A 92 -0.97 -6.44 1.31
N GLU A 93 -2.11 -5.79 1.10
CA GLU A 93 -3.41 -6.28 1.59
C GLU A 93 -3.82 -7.61 0.96
N VAL A 94 -3.59 -7.79 -0.35
CA VAL A 94 -3.85 -9.07 -1.05
C VAL A 94 -2.93 -10.19 -0.55
N LEU A 95 -1.69 -9.85 -0.19
CA LEU A 95 -0.73 -10.81 0.36
C LEU A 95 -1.22 -11.37 1.69
N TYR A 96 -1.56 -10.50 2.65
CA TYR A 96 -1.84 -10.88 4.03
C TYR A 96 -3.33 -11.00 4.38
N GLY A 97 -4.22 -10.54 3.50
CA GLY A 97 -5.66 -10.49 3.77
C GLY A 97 -6.03 -9.57 4.93
N LYS A 98 -5.17 -8.58 5.22
CA LYS A 98 -5.33 -7.61 6.31
C LYS A 98 -5.05 -6.21 5.77
N PRO A 99 -5.73 -5.18 6.30
CA PRO A 99 -5.41 -3.80 5.95
C PRO A 99 -3.96 -3.42 6.33
N ALA A 100 -3.32 -2.60 5.50
CA ALA A 100 -1.97 -2.08 5.78
C ALA A 100 -1.92 -1.28 7.09
N PHE A 101 -0.95 -1.57 7.97
CA PHE A 101 -0.84 -0.99 9.31
C PHE A 101 -1.98 -1.38 10.28
N TYR A 102 -2.52 -2.61 10.18
CA TYR A 102 -3.62 -3.10 11.03
C TYR A 102 -3.32 -3.10 12.54
N ASP A 103 -2.06 -3.02 12.93
CA ASP A 103 -1.54 -3.02 14.30
C ASP A 103 -1.08 -1.63 14.80
N GLU A 104 -1.17 -0.61 13.96
CA GLU A 104 -0.76 0.76 14.30
C GLU A 104 -1.95 1.64 14.69
N THR A 105 -1.67 2.66 15.51
CA THR A 105 -2.65 3.71 15.82
C THR A 105 -2.61 4.79 14.75
N PHE A 106 -3.76 5.10 14.15
CA PHE A 106 -3.85 6.09 13.07
C PHE A 106 -3.78 7.52 13.59
N GLY A 107 -3.23 8.42 12.77
CA GLY A 107 -3.16 9.85 13.05
C GLY A 107 -1.82 10.46 12.67
N SER A 108 -1.55 11.66 13.20
CA SER A 108 -0.36 12.47 12.84
C SER A 108 0.98 11.77 13.14
N GLU A 109 1.00 10.83 14.08
CA GLU A 109 2.20 10.08 14.43
C GLU A 109 2.56 9.03 13.37
N LEU A 110 1.58 8.20 12.97
CA LEU A 110 1.75 7.25 11.87
C LEU A 110 2.13 7.99 10.58
N GLN A 111 1.44 9.09 10.27
CA GLN A 111 1.77 9.96 9.14
C GLN A 111 3.22 10.46 9.20
N SER A 112 3.71 10.91 10.37
CA SER A 112 5.09 11.36 10.54
C SER A 112 6.09 10.25 10.32
N ARG A 113 5.83 9.05 10.86
CA ARG A 113 6.71 7.88 10.70
C ARG A 113 6.79 7.43 9.24
N ILE A 114 5.68 7.47 8.49
CA ILE A 114 5.66 7.19 7.05
C ILE A 114 6.57 8.18 6.29
N ILE A 115 6.48 9.47 6.60
CA ILE A 115 7.23 10.52 5.88
C ILE A 115 8.72 10.53 6.27
N LEU A 116 9.00 10.59 7.57
CA LEU A 116 10.33 10.86 8.13
C LEU A 116 11.18 9.59 8.22
N HIS A 117 10.59 8.47 8.63
CA HIS A 117 11.29 7.21 8.88
C HIS A 117 11.07 6.18 7.78
N ASP A 118 10.40 6.57 6.70
CA ASP A 118 10.01 5.68 5.59
C ASP A 118 9.30 4.41 6.07
N LEU A 119 8.47 4.55 7.13
CA LEU A 119 7.75 3.41 7.69
C LEU A 119 6.89 2.75 6.61
N ARG A 120 6.97 1.42 6.51
CA ARG A 120 6.13 0.57 5.65
C ARG A 120 5.55 -0.57 6.48
N PRO A 121 4.43 -1.16 6.05
CA PRO A 121 3.88 -2.35 6.70
C PRO A 121 4.92 -3.49 6.72
N PRO A 122 4.95 -4.31 7.80
CA PRO A 122 5.94 -5.37 7.94
C PRO A 122 5.78 -6.46 6.88
N ILE A 123 6.88 -7.13 6.55
CA ILE A 123 6.90 -8.27 5.61
C ILE A 123 7.54 -9.45 6.32
N LEU A 124 6.86 -10.60 6.30
CA LEU A 124 7.39 -11.85 6.83
C LEU A 124 8.52 -12.37 5.93
N GLU A 125 9.61 -12.87 6.54
CA GLU A 125 10.81 -13.35 5.85
C GLU A 125 10.50 -14.48 4.83
N ASP A 126 9.51 -15.32 5.11
CA ASP A 126 9.06 -16.42 4.25
C ASP A 126 8.21 -15.97 3.03
N THR A 127 8.07 -14.67 2.81
CA THR A 127 7.31 -14.13 1.66
C THR A 127 8.12 -14.26 0.38
N GLU A 128 7.49 -14.76 -0.70
CA GLU A 128 8.15 -14.93 -1.99
C GLU A 128 8.75 -13.63 -2.53
N SER A 129 10.04 -13.65 -2.86
CA SER A 129 10.83 -12.45 -3.15
C SER A 129 10.33 -11.68 -4.37
N CYS A 130 9.94 -12.36 -5.46
CA CYS A 130 9.49 -11.66 -6.67
C CYS A 130 8.26 -10.77 -6.40
N TYR A 131 7.34 -11.23 -5.55
CA TYR A 131 6.18 -10.46 -5.14
C TYR A 131 6.58 -9.29 -4.24
N VAL A 132 7.45 -9.55 -3.26
CA VAL A 132 7.98 -8.53 -2.34
C VAL A 132 8.71 -7.43 -3.10
N ASP A 133 9.51 -7.78 -4.09
CA ASP A 133 10.31 -6.84 -4.86
C ASP A 133 9.43 -5.91 -5.69
N LEU A 134 8.44 -6.45 -6.41
CA LEU A 134 7.47 -5.62 -7.16
C LEU A 134 6.66 -4.73 -6.22
N MET A 135 6.14 -5.30 -5.12
CA MET A 135 5.38 -4.54 -4.11
C MET A 135 6.23 -3.40 -3.52
N LYS A 136 7.52 -3.66 -3.24
CA LYS A 136 8.45 -2.66 -2.72
C LYS A 136 8.80 -1.58 -3.73
N LEU A 137 8.92 -1.93 -4.99
CA LEU A 137 9.08 -0.97 -6.08
C LEU A 137 7.85 -0.06 -6.19
N CYS A 138 6.64 -0.62 -6.09
CA CYS A 138 5.40 0.15 -6.15
C CYS A 138 5.30 1.20 -5.03
N TRP A 139 5.68 0.88 -3.79
CA TRP A 139 5.59 1.81 -2.67
C TRP A 139 6.90 2.54 -2.32
N ALA A 140 7.85 2.58 -3.26
CA ALA A 140 9.14 3.24 -3.06
C ALA A 140 8.95 4.69 -2.61
N LYS A 141 9.84 5.18 -1.72
CA LYS A 141 9.78 6.55 -1.19
C LYS A 141 9.84 7.57 -2.32
N GLU A 142 10.81 7.39 -3.21
CA GLU A 142 10.99 8.21 -4.41
C GLU A 142 9.97 7.83 -5.50
N PRO A 143 9.09 8.75 -5.92
CA PRO A 143 8.05 8.47 -6.91
C PRO A 143 8.60 7.98 -8.26
N GLU A 144 9.78 8.47 -8.66
CA GLU A 144 10.44 8.14 -9.92
C GLU A 144 11.01 6.71 -9.98
N LYS A 145 11.17 6.04 -8.82
CA LYS A 145 11.60 4.64 -8.77
C LYS A 145 10.44 3.67 -8.96
N ARG A 146 9.19 4.17 -8.88
CA ARG A 146 8.00 3.34 -9.00
C ARG A 146 7.78 2.93 -10.46
N PRO A 147 7.36 1.69 -10.74
CA PRO A 147 7.08 1.25 -12.10
C PRO A 147 5.83 1.94 -12.67
N SER A 148 5.67 1.92 -13.98
CA SER A 148 4.39 2.30 -14.60
C SER A 148 3.32 1.23 -14.39
N SER A 149 2.06 1.63 -14.47
CA SER A 149 0.89 0.74 -14.54
C SER A 149 1.04 -0.32 -15.63
N ALA A 150 1.50 0.08 -16.82
CA ALA A 150 1.81 -0.83 -17.92
C ALA A 150 2.87 -1.89 -17.55
N LYS A 151 3.94 -1.51 -16.83
CA LYS A 151 4.98 -2.47 -16.42
C LYS A 151 4.46 -3.45 -15.37
N ILE A 152 3.66 -2.98 -14.41
CA ILE A 152 3.01 -3.85 -13.42
C ILE A 152 2.09 -4.85 -14.13
N LEU A 153 1.26 -4.39 -15.06
CA LEU A 153 0.34 -5.23 -15.82
C LEU A 153 1.07 -6.33 -16.58
N GLU A 154 2.17 -5.99 -17.26
CA GLU A 154 3.04 -6.95 -17.95
C GLU A 154 3.59 -8.01 -16.97
N THR A 155 4.19 -7.57 -15.85
CA THR A 155 4.77 -8.48 -14.86
C THR A 155 3.72 -9.42 -14.24
N LEU A 156 2.53 -8.92 -13.91
CA LEU A 156 1.45 -9.76 -13.37
C LEU A 156 0.96 -10.79 -14.41
N LYS A 157 0.88 -10.40 -15.68
CA LYS A 157 0.51 -11.30 -16.78
C LYS A 157 1.57 -12.39 -16.99
N GLU A 158 2.86 -12.07 -16.87
CA GLU A 158 3.95 -13.05 -16.89
C GLU A 158 3.78 -14.07 -15.77
N TRP A 159 3.57 -13.61 -14.53
CA TRP A 159 3.42 -14.49 -13.36
C TRP A 159 2.20 -15.41 -13.45
N GLN A 160 1.09 -14.94 -14.03
CA GLN A 160 -0.10 -15.77 -14.24
C GLN A 160 0.16 -16.96 -15.18
N ASN A 161 1.11 -16.82 -16.10
CA ASN A 161 1.46 -17.84 -17.08
C ASN A 161 2.66 -18.71 -16.65
N ASP A 162 3.35 -18.33 -15.57
CA ASP A 162 4.51 -19.05 -15.04
C ASP A 162 4.11 -20.00 -13.90
N LYS A 163 4.19 -21.30 -14.18
CA LYS A 163 3.86 -22.36 -13.21
C LYS A 163 4.83 -22.41 -12.04
N GLU A 164 6.10 -22.06 -12.24
CA GLU A 164 7.11 -22.09 -11.19
C GLU A 164 6.87 -20.94 -10.20
N ILE A 165 6.61 -19.73 -10.71
CA ILE A 165 6.24 -18.57 -9.90
C ILE A 165 4.97 -18.84 -9.10
N LEU A 166 3.92 -19.36 -9.74
CA LEU A 166 2.68 -19.74 -9.05
C LEU A 166 2.91 -20.76 -7.93
N ALA A 167 3.77 -21.76 -8.15
CA ALA A 167 4.10 -22.76 -7.15
C ALA A 167 4.85 -22.16 -5.95
N LYS A 168 5.83 -21.29 -6.21
CA LYS A 168 6.60 -20.55 -5.20
C LYS A 168 5.71 -19.66 -4.33
N LEU A 169 4.89 -18.82 -4.99
CA LEU A 169 3.89 -17.97 -4.33
C LEU A 169 2.94 -18.81 -3.45
N THR A 170 2.42 -19.91 -3.98
CA THR A 170 1.52 -20.82 -3.24
C THR A 170 2.18 -21.41 -2.00
N LYS A 171 3.43 -21.88 -2.13
CA LYS A 171 4.21 -22.41 -1.01
C LYS A 171 4.44 -21.35 0.07
N SER A 172 4.81 -20.14 -0.32
CA SER A 172 4.99 -19.00 0.59
C SER A 172 3.69 -18.66 1.33
N ASN A 173 2.54 -18.64 0.64
CA ASN A 173 1.22 -18.39 1.27
C ASN A 173 0.89 -19.36 2.40
N ILE A 174 1.22 -20.64 2.21
CA ILE A 174 0.92 -21.69 3.19
C ILE A 174 1.70 -21.42 4.48
N LYS A 175 2.99 -21.09 4.37
CA LYS A 175 3.83 -20.72 5.51
C LYS A 175 3.31 -19.48 6.23
N ILE A 176 2.97 -18.44 5.47
CA ILE A 176 2.40 -17.19 6.01
C ILE A 176 1.11 -17.48 6.80
N ASN A 177 0.20 -18.29 6.24
CA ASN A 177 -1.04 -18.65 6.90
C ASN A 177 -0.81 -19.45 8.19
N GLN A 178 0.18 -20.35 8.21
CA GLN A 178 0.56 -21.09 9.41
C GLN A 178 1.08 -20.15 10.50
N ILE A 179 1.93 -19.18 10.15
CA ILE A 179 2.43 -18.16 11.08
C ILE A 179 1.26 -17.35 11.67
N PHE A 180 0.34 -16.88 10.83
CA PHE A 180 -0.81 -16.12 11.31
C PHE A 180 -1.78 -16.92 12.18
N GLN A 181 -1.96 -18.21 11.93
CA GLN A 181 -2.75 -19.08 12.80
C GLN A 181 -2.15 -19.17 14.21
N THR A 182 -0.82 -19.12 14.32
CA THR A 182 -0.12 -19.11 15.62
C THR A 182 -0.26 -17.75 16.32
N ILE A 183 -0.25 -16.64 15.58
CA ILE A 183 -0.26 -15.27 16.12
C ILE A 183 -1.68 -14.78 16.49
N ASN A 184 -2.74 -15.19 15.77
CA ASN A 184 -4.09 -14.60 15.82
C ASN A 184 -4.92 -14.85 17.11
N LYS A 185 -4.33 -14.93 18.31
CA LYS A 185 -5.11 -15.03 19.56
C LYS A 185 -5.67 -13.73 20.11
N LYS A 186 -5.22 -12.55 19.67
CA LYS A 186 -5.73 -11.26 20.17
C LYS A 186 -5.51 -10.18 19.09
N ASN A 187 -6.59 -9.68 18.49
CA ASN A 187 -6.80 -8.25 18.17
C ASN A 187 -7.98 -8.11 17.20
N VAL A 188 -8.96 -7.31 17.60
CA VAL A 188 -10.05 -6.80 16.76
C VAL A 188 -9.67 -5.36 16.42
N TYR A 189 -9.52 -5.04 15.14
CA TYR A 189 -9.18 -3.70 14.67
C TYR A 189 -10.44 -2.90 14.30
N SER A 190 -10.37 -1.57 14.42
CA SER A 190 -11.48 -0.67 14.10
C SER A 190 -11.52 -0.37 12.60
N ASN A 191 -12.68 -0.58 11.98
CA ASN A 191 -12.95 -0.21 10.59
C ASN A 191 -12.94 1.31 10.36
N GLU A 192 -13.02 2.14 11.42
CA GLU A 192 -13.02 3.61 11.28
C GLU A 192 -11.68 4.15 10.78
N SER A 193 -10.57 3.46 11.09
CA SER A 193 -9.22 3.86 10.66
C SER A 193 -9.02 3.78 9.14
N TYR A 194 -9.82 2.95 8.44
CA TYR A 194 -9.70 2.67 7.01
C TYR A 194 -10.81 3.34 6.20
N ARG A 195 -11.17 4.57 6.58
CA ARG A 195 -12.14 5.41 5.88
C ARG A 195 -11.47 6.66 5.33
N ASN A 196 -12.06 7.20 4.28
CA ASN A 196 -11.65 8.48 3.74
C ASN A 196 -11.81 9.58 4.78
N GLN A 197 -10.73 10.32 5.01
CA GLN A 197 -10.68 11.42 5.96
C GLN A 197 -9.77 12.53 5.44
N PHE A 198 -9.95 13.73 5.98
CA PHE A 198 -9.04 14.84 5.72
C PHE A 198 -7.75 14.65 6.53
N ILE A 199 -6.62 14.58 5.84
CA ILE A 199 -5.29 14.41 6.39
C ILE A 199 -4.56 15.75 6.23
N SER A 200 -4.36 16.47 7.34
CA SER A 200 -3.64 17.73 7.32
C SER A 200 -2.15 17.52 7.00
N TYR A 201 -1.55 18.44 6.28
CA TYR A 201 -0.09 18.46 6.10
C TYR A 201 0.58 18.73 7.45
N ILE A 202 1.64 17.96 7.74
CA ILE A 202 2.42 18.14 8.95
C ILE A 202 3.48 19.20 8.70
N ASN A 203 3.62 20.14 9.63
CA ASN A 203 4.79 21.03 9.66
C ASN A 203 6.00 20.24 10.16
N LEU A 204 6.80 19.71 9.23
CA LEU A 204 7.96 18.88 9.53
C LEU A 204 9.10 19.66 10.21
N GLU A 205 9.29 20.96 9.89
CA GLU A 205 10.31 21.81 10.52
C GLU A 205 10.11 21.92 12.03
N SER A 206 8.85 22.08 12.46
CA SER A 206 8.51 22.17 13.89
C SER A 206 8.74 20.85 14.65
N ARG A 207 8.74 19.69 13.97
CA ARG A 207 8.93 18.37 14.58
C ARG A 207 10.38 17.94 14.61
N LEU A 208 11.17 18.27 13.58
CA LEU A 208 12.61 18.02 13.56
C LEU A 208 13.33 18.78 14.69
N ASN A 209 12.94 20.03 14.93
CA ASN A 209 13.46 20.83 16.04
C ASN A 209 13.09 20.27 17.43
N ARG A 210 11.99 19.51 17.55
CA ARG A 210 11.63 18.80 18.80
C ARG A 210 12.38 17.49 18.98
N SER A 211 12.80 16.84 17.89
CA SER A 211 13.60 15.61 17.96
C SER A 211 15.08 15.86 18.23
N GLU A 212 15.61 17.03 17.87
CA GLU A 212 16.98 17.42 18.25
C GLU A 212 17.11 17.81 19.74
N ASP A 213 16.01 18.28 20.35
CA ASP A 213 15.95 18.61 21.80
C ASP A 213 15.68 17.38 22.70
N ASN A 214 15.38 16.22 22.11
CA ASN A 214 15.19 14.95 22.82
C ASN A 214 16.12 13.87 22.24
N SER A 215 17.39 13.93 22.63
CA SER A 215 18.34 12.85 22.40
C SER A 215 17.81 11.52 22.95
N LEU A 216 17.77 10.49 22.08
CA LEU A 216 17.59 9.06 22.36
C LEU A 216 16.16 8.59 22.73
N ILE A 217 15.34 8.33 21.71
CA ILE A 217 14.52 7.10 21.71
C ILE A 217 14.74 6.37 20.38
N ILE A 218 15.79 5.57 20.34
CA ILE A 218 15.90 4.46 19.39
C ILE A 218 14.91 3.41 19.88
N PHE A 219 13.71 3.33 19.28
CA PHE A 219 12.92 2.11 19.40
C PHE A 219 13.59 1.05 18.52
N ARG A 220 14.37 0.18 19.18
CA ARG A 220 14.92 -1.04 18.63
C ARG A 220 13.79 -1.85 17.98
N SER A 221 13.93 -2.12 16.69
CA SER A 221 13.23 -3.21 16.02
C SER A 221 13.99 -4.53 16.27
N GLU A 222 14.11 -4.94 17.53
CA GLU A 222 14.62 -6.27 17.91
C GLU A 222 13.92 -6.66 19.21
N GLU A 223 12.96 -7.57 19.11
CA GLU A 223 12.53 -8.58 20.09
C GLU A 223 11.06 -8.94 19.83
N TYR A 224 10.82 -9.93 18.96
CA TYR A 224 9.79 -10.97 19.16
C TYR A 224 10.06 -12.14 18.20
N LEU A 225 11.21 -12.78 18.38
CA LEU A 225 11.45 -14.17 17.97
C LEU A 225 12.30 -14.85 19.04
N SER A 226 11.65 -15.28 20.13
CA SER A 226 12.13 -16.36 21.01
C SER A 226 11.01 -16.72 21.98
N VAL A 227 10.20 -17.72 21.62
CA VAL A 227 9.93 -19.01 22.30
C VAL A 227 8.95 -19.79 21.42
#